data_AF-A0A7V7TGC9-F1
#
_entry.id   AF-A0A7V7TGC9-F1
#
_cell.length_a   1.000
_cell.length_b   1.000
_cell.length_c   1.000
_cell.angle_alpha   90.00
_cell.angle_beta   90.00
_cell.angle_gamma   90.00
#
_symmetry.space_group_name_H-M   'P 1'
#
loop_
_entity.id
_entity.type
_entity.pdbx_description
1 polymer ?
#
loop_
_entity_poly.entity_id
_entity_poly.type
_entity_poly.pdbx_seq_one_letter_code
_entity_poly.pdbx_strand_id
1 'polypeptide(L)'
;MKIQHERHINRQYLSLQRQQGVAAVWMGLLLVPIMGMTFWAVEGTRYLQETSRLRDSAEAAAIAVTIEDQPDLARGLATQYVENYVRDIKSTNLSAQRFHQAEDEGAGILEYIQYTVNAKTTHDSWFASSFIPSFDEQQDLAGRSLARKYPVYLGDNNIDIVFVSDFSGSMDDRWGSSRHKKIDDLKTAIDQISSKILCTSTDLEYVDGEWKEVCDEPGEDTTGDKLLNRVGFVPFNVRTREIVSGGRANATSQLSYKHNYKPNVSPYSYNDVNWDYWRAYSQNEVLNCANWQSYCPSPKSDNQKYAKRIKDVIYLDNYHVADVYNYVDLSTSVATMFTDKSGLRPNFYGVNGTDLFNAHGSSSSTQFKNIRLSNKLSDLNPISSMWADGGTAAFQGILRGSQILKDGDPNSSDDEEQQAYNKKIKMLLILSDGQESPNNGILKGLVDRGMCDKAREEIPGLYIGVIGIDFRASQQSGFQDCVIDPNEDIIDVSNLDELIEKIEELIRKGSKTSGITKLY
;
A
#
# COMPACT_ATOMS: atom_id res chain seq x y z
N MET A 1 -84.75 37.88 60.10
CA MET A 1 -85.68 36.79 59.74
C MET A 1 -84.97 35.89 58.75
N LYS A 2 -84.42 34.75 59.21
CA LYS A 2 -83.63 33.79 58.42
C LYS A 2 -84.54 32.60 58.09
N ILE A 3 -84.53 32.16 56.84
CA ILE A 3 -85.13 30.89 56.41
C ILE A 3 -83.99 30.05 55.82
N GLN A 4 -83.71 28.90 56.43
CA GLN A 4 -82.81 27.87 55.92
C GLN A 4 -83.61 26.83 55.14
N HIS A 5 -83.03 26.35 54.05
CA HIS A 5 -83.53 25.23 53.25
C HIS A 5 -82.58 24.03 53.44
N GLU A 6 -83.08 22.95 54.02
CA GLU A 6 -82.39 21.66 54.09
C GLU A 6 -82.71 20.82 52.84
N ARG A 7 -81.66 20.29 52.19
CA ARG A 7 -81.76 19.28 51.13
C ARG A 7 -81.65 17.88 51.75
N HIS A 8 -82.67 17.06 51.56
CA HIS A 8 -82.59 15.62 51.81
C HIS A 8 -81.89 14.91 50.64
N ILE A 9 -80.75 14.28 50.91
CA ILE A 9 -80.07 13.35 50.01
C ILE A 9 -80.61 11.94 50.28
N ASN A 10 -81.33 11.36 49.33
CA ASN A 10 -81.77 9.98 49.36
C ASN A 10 -80.65 9.07 48.80
N ARG A 11 -80.00 8.29 49.68
CA ARG A 11 -79.04 7.24 49.31
C ARG A 11 -79.79 5.92 49.13
N GLN A 12 -80.10 5.55 47.88
CA GLN A 12 -80.52 4.18 47.55
C GLN A 12 -79.28 3.32 47.29
N TYR A 13 -79.04 2.35 48.17
CA TYR A 13 -78.04 1.31 47.97
C TYR A 13 -78.58 0.27 46.97
N LEU A 14 -78.08 0.29 45.73
CA LEU A 14 -78.24 -0.80 44.76
C LEU A 14 -77.35 -1.98 45.16
N SER A 15 -77.92 -3.19 45.21
CA SER A 15 -77.23 -4.40 45.67
C SER A 15 -76.11 -4.83 44.72
N LEU A 16 -74.88 -4.90 45.23
CA LEU A 16 -73.67 -5.34 44.53
C LEU A 16 -73.72 -6.78 43.96
N GLN A 17 -74.55 -7.67 44.50
CA GLN A 17 -74.57 -9.09 44.11
C GLN A 17 -75.18 -9.38 42.73
N ARG A 18 -76.03 -8.51 42.18
CA ARG A 18 -76.68 -8.75 40.87
C ARG A 18 -75.84 -8.29 39.66
N GLN A 19 -74.74 -7.57 39.91
CA GLN A 19 -73.84 -7.04 38.86
C GLN A 19 -72.56 -7.87 38.67
N GLN A 20 -72.26 -8.84 39.55
CA GLN A 20 -71.04 -9.65 39.47
C GLN A 20 -70.95 -10.49 38.18
N GLY A 21 -72.07 -11.05 37.71
CA GLY A 21 -72.09 -11.85 36.47
C GLY A 21 -71.94 -11.01 35.19
N VAL A 22 -72.56 -9.83 35.13
CA VAL A 22 -72.44 -8.91 33.99
C VAL A 22 -71.02 -8.32 33.94
N ALA A 23 -70.45 -7.98 35.09
CA ALA A 23 -69.06 -7.50 35.17
C ALA A 23 -68.06 -8.58 34.71
N ALA A 24 -68.27 -9.85 35.06
CA ALA A 24 -67.40 -10.95 34.61
C ALA A 24 -67.46 -11.18 33.09
N VAL A 25 -68.66 -11.10 32.49
CA VAL A 25 -68.82 -11.22 31.02
C VAL A 25 -68.18 -10.04 30.29
N TRP A 26 -68.37 -8.81 30.78
CA TRP A 26 -67.71 -7.62 30.24
C TRP A 26 -66.19 -7.68 30.40
N MET A 27 -65.70 -8.18 31.54
CA MET A 27 -64.28 -8.39 31.78
C MET A 27 -63.71 -9.38 30.76
N GLY A 28 -64.36 -10.53 30.52
CA GLY A 28 -63.92 -11.51 29.52
C GLY A 28 -63.92 -10.95 28.09
N LEU A 29 -64.96 -10.18 27.72
CA LEU A 29 -65.07 -9.56 26.39
C LEU A 29 -64.05 -8.43 26.16
N LEU A 30 -63.70 -7.65 27.18
CA LEU A 30 -62.72 -6.55 27.07
C LEU A 30 -61.27 -7.01 27.22
N LEU A 31 -61.03 -8.14 27.88
CA LEU A 31 -59.69 -8.64 28.16
C LEU A 31 -58.93 -9.06 26.89
N VAL A 32 -59.62 -9.65 25.91
CA VAL A 32 -59.02 -9.98 24.60
C VAL A 32 -58.56 -8.74 23.82
N PRO A 33 -59.41 -7.71 23.58
CA PRO A 33 -58.96 -6.51 22.86
C PRO A 33 -57.93 -5.68 23.65
N ILE A 34 -58.00 -5.66 24.98
CA ILE A 34 -56.96 -5.00 25.80
C ILE A 34 -55.63 -5.73 25.63
N MET A 35 -55.60 -7.06 25.74
CA MET A 35 -54.35 -7.82 25.56
C MET A 35 -53.82 -7.72 24.13
N GLY A 36 -54.68 -7.79 23.11
CA GLY A 36 -54.28 -7.58 21.72
C GLY A 36 -53.62 -6.22 21.51
N MET A 37 -54.18 -5.14 22.09
CA MET A 37 -53.55 -3.83 22.03
C MET A 37 -52.22 -3.78 22.78
N THR A 38 -52.09 -4.45 23.94
CA THR A 38 -50.82 -4.49 24.65
C THR A 38 -49.75 -5.28 23.90
N PHE A 39 -50.09 -6.42 23.31
CA PHE A 39 -49.17 -7.23 22.49
C PHE A 39 -48.71 -6.43 21.28
N TRP A 40 -49.66 -5.80 20.58
CA TRP A 40 -49.33 -4.94 19.45
C TRP A 40 -48.46 -3.75 19.85
N ALA A 41 -48.75 -3.09 20.98
CA ALA A 41 -47.94 -1.97 21.45
C ALA A 41 -46.52 -2.39 21.83
N VAL A 42 -46.36 -3.48 22.59
CA VAL A 42 -45.05 -3.96 23.04
C VAL A 42 -44.23 -4.52 21.88
N GLU A 43 -44.79 -5.42 21.07
CA GLU A 43 -44.06 -5.97 19.92
C GLU A 43 -43.88 -4.97 18.80
N GLY A 44 -44.90 -4.16 18.52
CA GLY A 44 -44.81 -3.12 17.49
C GLY A 44 -43.72 -2.12 17.81
N THR A 45 -43.59 -1.68 19.07
CA THR A 45 -42.47 -0.80 19.48
C THR A 45 -41.12 -1.50 19.41
N ARG A 46 -41.04 -2.79 19.77
CA ARG A 46 -39.82 -3.58 19.61
C ARG A 46 -39.38 -3.69 18.15
N TYR A 47 -40.26 -4.11 17.25
CA TYR A 47 -39.93 -4.24 15.82
C TYR A 47 -39.56 -2.90 15.19
N LEU A 48 -40.21 -1.80 15.62
CA LEU A 48 -39.83 -0.46 15.17
C LEU A 48 -38.40 -0.11 15.60
N GLN A 49 -38.04 -0.44 16.85
CA GLN A 49 -36.69 -0.21 17.38
C GLN A 49 -35.63 -1.11 16.73
N GLU A 50 -35.93 -2.39 16.53
CA GLU A 50 -35.06 -3.35 15.84
C GLU A 50 -34.85 -2.96 14.38
N THR A 51 -35.92 -2.50 13.70
CA THR A 51 -35.81 -1.98 12.33
C THR A 51 -34.92 -0.74 12.27
N SER A 52 -35.03 0.18 13.23
CA SER A 52 -34.15 1.35 13.32
C SER A 52 -32.69 0.92 13.46
N ARG A 53 -32.39 0.02 14.41
CA ARG A 53 -31.03 -0.50 14.62
C ARG A 53 -30.49 -1.23 13.39
N LEU A 54 -31.33 -2.00 12.70
CA LEU A 54 -30.95 -2.68 11.47
C LEU A 54 -30.57 -1.69 10.37
N ARG A 55 -31.31 -0.57 10.24
CA ARG A 55 -30.97 0.48 9.28
C ARG A 55 -29.67 1.19 9.66
N ASP A 56 -29.50 1.58 10.91
CA ASP A 56 -28.25 2.18 11.41
C ASP A 56 -27.05 1.24 11.20
N SER A 57 -27.25 -0.06 11.40
CA SER A 57 -26.22 -1.07 11.16
C SER A 57 -25.88 -1.24 9.68
N ALA A 58 -26.89 -1.18 8.80
CA ALA A 58 -26.68 -1.23 7.36
C ALA A 58 -25.95 0.02 6.86
N GLU A 59 -26.20 1.19 7.47
CA GLU A 59 -25.50 2.44 7.21
C GLU A 59 -24.02 2.35 7.61
N ALA A 60 -23.73 1.92 8.83
CA ALA A 60 -22.37 1.71 9.30
C ALA A 60 -21.62 0.67 8.45
N ALA A 61 -22.28 -0.45 8.12
CA ALA A 61 -21.73 -1.48 7.24
C ALA A 61 -21.45 -0.95 5.83
N ALA A 62 -22.37 -0.17 5.24
CA ALA A 62 -22.19 0.40 3.91
C ALA A 62 -20.99 1.34 3.88
N ILE A 63 -20.81 2.19 4.89
CA ILE A 63 -19.62 3.06 5.01
C ILE A 63 -18.35 2.24 5.14
N ALA A 64 -18.30 1.29 6.08
CA ALA A 64 -17.09 0.51 6.36
C ALA A 64 -16.62 -0.27 5.12
N VAL A 65 -17.54 -0.96 4.45
CA VAL A 65 -17.24 -1.70 3.21
C VAL A 65 -16.83 -0.76 2.08
N THR A 66 -17.45 0.42 1.98
CA THR A 66 -17.10 1.43 0.97
C THR A 66 -15.70 2.04 1.20
N ILE A 67 -15.29 2.20 2.46
CA ILE A 67 -13.95 2.68 2.82
C ILE A 67 -12.89 1.65 2.43
N GLU A 68 -13.10 0.40 2.84
CA GLU A 68 -12.18 -0.71 2.62
C GLU A 68 -12.04 -1.08 1.14
N ASP A 69 -13.14 -0.99 0.36
CA ASP A 69 -13.22 -1.31 -1.08
C ASP A 69 -12.61 -2.68 -1.49
N GLN A 70 -12.77 -3.69 -0.65
CA GLN A 70 -12.37 -5.06 -0.99
C GLN A 70 -13.61 -5.92 -1.30
N PRO A 71 -13.89 -6.24 -2.58
CA PRO A 71 -15.13 -6.93 -2.96
C PRO A 71 -15.26 -8.33 -2.34
N ASP A 72 -14.14 -9.05 -2.15
CA ASP A 72 -14.13 -10.39 -1.57
C ASP A 72 -14.44 -10.39 -0.06
N LEU A 73 -14.00 -9.36 0.67
CA LEU A 73 -14.23 -9.21 2.10
C LEU A 73 -15.53 -8.46 2.43
N ALA A 74 -16.10 -7.73 1.47
CA ALA A 74 -17.25 -6.85 1.64
C ALA A 74 -18.44 -7.50 2.36
N ARG A 75 -18.80 -8.73 1.97
CA ARG A 75 -19.91 -9.47 2.58
C ARG A 75 -19.61 -9.85 4.04
N GLY A 76 -18.39 -10.32 4.31
CA GLY A 76 -17.97 -10.73 5.65
C GLY A 76 -17.96 -9.56 6.62
N LEU A 77 -17.38 -8.43 6.19
CA LEU A 77 -17.33 -7.20 6.97
C LEU A 77 -18.74 -6.66 7.25
N ALA A 78 -19.60 -6.57 6.23
CA ALA A 78 -20.98 -6.11 6.42
C ALA A 78 -21.78 -6.99 7.39
N THR A 79 -21.54 -8.32 7.35
CA THR A 79 -22.19 -9.27 8.27
C THR A 79 -21.79 -9.00 9.72
N GLN A 80 -20.50 -8.78 9.99
CA GLN A 80 -20.01 -8.45 11.34
C GLN A 80 -20.65 -7.17 11.89
N TYR A 81 -20.80 -6.13 11.08
CA TYR A 81 -21.46 -4.89 11.52
C TYR A 81 -22.93 -5.11 11.89
N VAL A 82 -23.69 -5.85 11.08
CA VAL A 82 -25.12 -6.11 11.37
C VAL A 82 -25.30 -6.98 12.60
N GLU A 83 -24.50 -8.05 12.75
CA GLU A 83 -24.58 -8.97 13.90
C GLU A 83 -24.16 -8.32 15.23
N ASN A 84 -23.29 -7.31 15.18
CA ASN A 84 -22.90 -6.56 16.38
C ASN A 84 -23.97 -5.54 16.82
N TYR A 85 -24.77 -5.01 15.90
CA TYR A 85 -25.77 -3.97 16.19
C TYR A 85 -27.17 -4.52 16.49
N VAL A 86 -27.58 -5.57 15.78
CA VAL A 86 -28.91 -6.17 15.90
C VAL A 86 -28.83 -7.43 16.75
N ARG A 87 -29.69 -7.52 17.77
CA ARG A 87 -29.73 -8.66 18.70
C ARG A 87 -30.84 -9.64 18.31
N ASP A 88 -30.81 -10.83 18.90
CA ASP A 88 -31.86 -11.86 18.81
C ASP A 88 -32.20 -12.31 17.37
N ILE A 89 -31.20 -12.27 16.48
CA ILE A 89 -31.36 -12.67 15.08
C ILE A 89 -31.41 -14.20 14.98
N LYS A 90 -32.47 -14.73 14.37
CA LYS A 90 -32.59 -16.17 14.07
C LYS A 90 -31.88 -16.56 12.79
N SER A 91 -31.99 -15.71 11.77
CA SER A 91 -31.28 -15.85 10.50
C SER A 91 -31.04 -14.50 9.85
N THR A 92 -29.90 -14.39 9.17
CA THR A 92 -29.49 -13.18 8.44
C THR A 92 -29.30 -13.52 6.97
N ASN A 93 -29.89 -12.71 6.08
CA ASN A 93 -29.58 -12.72 4.65
C ASN A 93 -29.03 -11.35 4.28
N LEU A 94 -27.79 -11.32 3.80
CA LEU A 94 -27.04 -10.10 3.59
C LEU A 94 -26.30 -10.12 2.25
N SER A 95 -26.39 -9.01 1.52
CA SER A 95 -25.68 -8.79 0.27
C SER A 95 -24.99 -7.43 0.29
N ALA A 96 -23.71 -7.40 -0.09
CA ALA A 96 -22.97 -6.19 -0.40
C ALA A 96 -22.69 -6.18 -1.91
N GLN A 97 -23.20 -5.18 -2.63
CA GLN A 97 -23.01 -5.05 -4.07
C GLN A 97 -22.15 -3.83 -4.37
N ARG A 98 -21.03 -4.05 -5.08
CA ARG A 98 -20.13 -3.00 -5.56
C ARG A 98 -20.59 -2.49 -6.92
N PHE A 99 -20.55 -1.18 -7.11
CA PHE A 99 -20.71 -0.52 -8.40
C PHE A 99 -19.61 0.54 -8.53
N HIS A 100 -18.95 0.58 -9.68
CA HIS A 100 -17.90 1.55 -9.97
C HIS A 100 -18.29 2.34 -11.22
N GLN A 101 -18.24 3.66 -11.11
CA GLN A 101 -18.41 4.58 -12.22
C GLN A 101 -17.06 5.25 -12.48
N ALA A 102 -16.49 5.02 -13.67
CA ALA A 102 -15.27 5.68 -14.10
C ALA A 102 -15.51 7.17 -14.40
N GLU A 103 -14.44 7.95 -14.27
CA GLU A 103 -14.41 9.37 -14.66
C GLU A 103 -14.45 9.53 -16.18
N ASP A 104 -15.18 10.54 -16.64
CA ASP A 104 -15.19 10.99 -18.03
C ASP A 104 -15.15 12.52 -18.05
N GLU A 105 -13.95 13.06 -18.27
CA GLU A 105 -13.68 14.50 -18.33
C GLU A 105 -14.45 15.20 -19.46
N GLY A 106 -14.70 14.50 -20.58
CA GLY A 106 -15.42 15.06 -21.73
C GLY A 106 -16.92 15.25 -21.47
N ALA A 107 -17.48 14.46 -20.54
CA ALA A 107 -18.89 14.51 -20.15
C ALA A 107 -19.13 15.17 -18.78
N GLY A 108 -18.07 15.55 -18.04
CA GLY A 108 -18.17 16.10 -16.69
C GLY A 108 -18.66 15.09 -15.65
N ILE A 109 -18.36 13.80 -15.84
CA ILE A 109 -18.80 12.71 -14.96
C ILE A 109 -17.68 12.40 -13.97
N LEU A 110 -17.99 12.55 -12.67
CA LEU A 110 -17.07 12.25 -11.57
C LEU A 110 -17.00 10.74 -11.28
N GLU A 111 -15.80 10.22 -11.00
CA GLU A 111 -15.60 8.85 -10.52
C GLU A 111 -16.26 8.68 -9.14
N TYR A 112 -16.94 7.55 -8.93
CA TYR A 112 -17.27 7.10 -7.59
C TYR A 112 -17.39 5.58 -7.51
N ILE A 113 -17.18 5.08 -6.29
CA ILE A 113 -17.37 3.69 -5.92
C ILE A 113 -18.56 3.65 -4.96
N GLN A 114 -19.53 2.81 -5.25
CA GLN A 114 -20.74 2.66 -4.46
C GLN A 114 -20.85 1.24 -3.95
N TYR A 115 -21.06 1.09 -2.64
CA TYR A 115 -21.56 -0.17 -2.08
C TYR A 115 -23.00 0.00 -1.62
N THR A 116 -23.83 -0.97 -1.99
CA THR A 116 -25.18 -1.12 -1.46
C THR A 116 -25.21 -2.33 -0.54
N VAL A 117 -25.55 -2.11 0.73
CA VAL A 117 -25.75 -3.16 1.72
C VAL A 117 -27.26 -3.38 1.89
N ASN A 118 -27.72 -4.57 1.54
CA ASN A 118 -29.07 -5.03 1.84
C ASN A 118 -28.96 -6.08 2.95
N ALA A 119 -29.63 -5.83 4.07
CA ALA A 119 -29.68 -6.73 5.20
C ALA A 119 -31.14 -7.11 5.48
N LYS A 120 -31.40 -8.40 5.65
CA LYS A 120 -32.67 -8.94 6.09
C LYS A 120 -32.42 -9.84 7.29
N THR A 121 -33.10 -9.56 8.40
CA THR A 121 -33.01 -10.34 9.65
C THR A 121 -34.38 -10.87 10.01
N THR A 122 -34.42 -12.11 10.50
CA THR A 122 -35.65 -12.77 10.95
C THR A 122 -35.64 -12.88 12.47
N HIS A 123 -36.77 -12.51 13.09
CA HIS A 123 -36.95 -12.46 14.55
C HIS A 123 -38.16 -13.27 14.97
N ASP A 124 -38.08 -13.95 16.11
CA ASP A 124 -39.21 -14.66 16.71
C ASP A 124 -40.13 -13.69 17.47
N SER A 125 -41.45 -13.87 17.34
CA SER A 125 -42.46 -13.14 18.10
C SER A 125 -42.53 -13.65 19.55
N TRP A 126 -42.76 -12.74 20.50
CA TRP A 126 -42.85 -13.04 21.93
C TRP A 126 -44.27 -13.44 22.36
N PHE A 127 -45.28 -12.98 21.65
CA PHE A 127 -46.70 -13.07 21.99
C PHE A 127 -47.55 -13.66 20.85
N ALA A 128 -46.94 -14.36 19.89
CA ALA A 128 -47.64 -15.05 18.81
C ALA A 128 -48.78 -15.93 19.38
N SER A 129 -50.01 -15.66 18.95
CA SER A 129 -51.20 -16.35 19.42
C SER A 129 -52.21 -16.52 18.30
N SER A 130 -52.87 -17.69 18.26
CA SER A 130 -54.00 -17.93 17.37
C SER A 130 -55.34 -17.42 17.93
N PHE A 131 -55.36 -17.00 19.20
CA PHE A 131 -56.58 -16.60 19.92
C PHE A 131 -56.66 -15.09 20.18
N ILE A 132 -55.54 -14.46 20.53
CA ILE A 132 -55.45 -13.01 20.74
C ILE A 132 -54.82 -12.41 19.48
N PRO A 133 -55.38 -11.33 18.89
CA PRO A 133 -54.74 -10.66 17.76
C PRO A 133 -53.29 -10.26 18.08
N SER A 134 -52.34 -10.83 17.33
CA SER A 134 -50.89 -10.64 17.50
C SER A 134 -50.20 -10.66 16.14
N PHE A 135 -48.87 -10.46 16.13
CA PHE A 135 -48.03 -10.72 14.96
C PHE A 135 -47.87 -12.22 14.71
N ASP A 136 -47.37 -12.59 13.52
CA ASP A 136 -47.03 -13.98 13.19
C ASP A 136 -45.82 -14.47 14.01
N GLU A 137 -45.62 -15.79 14.08
CA GLU A 137 -44.54 -16.43 14.85
C GLU A 137 -43.14 -15.89 14.50
N GLN A 138 -42.93 -15.48 13.25
CA GLN A 138 -41.68 -14.89 12.78
C GLN A 138 -41.97 -13.61 12.00
N GLN A 139 -41.13 -12.61 12.23
CA GLN A 139 -41.17 -11.34 11.53
C GLN A 139 -39.84 -11.06 10.85
N ASP A 140 -39.93 -10.67 9.59
CA ASP A 140 -38.79 -10.32 8.76
C ASP A 140 -38.60 -8.79 8.75
N LEU A 141 -37.44 -8.35 9.23
CA LEU A 141 -37.04 -6.95 9.20
C LEU A 141 -35.99 -6.74 8.12
N ALA A 142 -36.14 -5.67 7.33
CA ALA A 142 -35.22 -5.35 6.24
C ALA A 142 -34.63 -3.95 6.42
N GLY A 143 -33.32 -3.84 6.20
CA GLY A 143 -32.56 -2.61 6.15
C GLY A 143 -31.79 -2.53 4.84
N ARG A 144 -31.76 -1.33 4.26
CA ARG A 144 -30.95 -1.05 3.07
C ARG A 144 -30.25 0.28 3.29
N SER A 145 -28.97 0.31 2.99
CA SER A 145 -28.19 1.54 2.91
C SER A 145 -27.28 1.51 1.71
N LEU A 146 -26.95 2.70 1.20
CA LEU A 146 -25.92 2.89 0.21
C LEU A 146 -24.91 3.93 0.69
N ALA A 147 -23.65 3.68 0.38
CA ALA A 147 -22.59 4.66 0.58
C ALA A 147 -21.80 4.79 -0.71
N ARG A 148 -21.33 6.01 -0.97
CA ARG A 148 -20.44 6.32 -2.09
C ARG A 148 -19.14 6.86 -1.57
N LYS A 149 -18.04 6.32 -2.07
CA LYS A 149 -16.70 6.88 -1.98
C LYS A 149 -16.46 7.68 -3.23
N TYR A 150 -16.28 8.99 -3.05
CA TYR A 150 -15.73 9.84 -4.10
C TYR A 150 -14.22 9.83 -3.91
N PRO A 151 -13.46 9.12 -4.77
CA PRO A 151 -12.02 9.24 -4.74
C PRO A 151 -11.68 10.71 -4.96
N VAL A 152 -11.02 11.30 -3.99
CA VAL A 152 -10.42 12.63 -4.14
C VAL A 152 -9.03 12.35 -4.66
N TYR A 153 -8.83 12.59 -5.94
CA TYR A 153 -7.52 12.43 -6.56
C TYR A 153 -6.63 13.55 -6.04
N LEU A 154 -5.53 13.16 -5.38
CA LEU A 154 -4.57 14.10 -4.82
C LEU A 154 -5.25 15.26 -4.05
N GLY A 155 -6.16 14.98 -3.10
CA GLY A 155 -6.75 16.03 -2.26
C GLY A 155 -5.72 16.72 -1.34
N ASP A 156 -6.17 17.26 -0.19
CA ASP A 156 -5.33 17.90 0.85
C ASP A 156 -4.14 17.05 1.38
N ASN A 157 -3.97 15.80 0.94
CA ASN A 157 -2.91 14.90 1.39
C ASN A 157 -1.65 15.02 0.54
N ASN A 158 -0.51 15.21 1.20
CA ASN A 158 0.78 15.24 0.54
C ASN A 158 1.27 13.84 0.16
N ILE A 159 2.16 13.77 -0.83
CA ILE A 159 2.70 12.53 -1.37
C ILE A 159 4.20 12.41 -1.13
N ASP A 160 4.63 11.22 -0.71
CA ASP A 160 6.01 10.77 -0.80
C ASP A 160 6.09 9.67 -1.85
N ILE A 161 6.79 9.93 -2.95
CA ILE A 161 6.96 8.98 -4.05
C ILE A 161 8.44 8.66 -4.26
N VAL A 162 8.76 7.37 -4.39
CA VAL A 162 10.10 6.92 -4.76
C VAL A 162 10.02 6.15 -6.07
N PHE A 163 10.69 6.68 -7.09
CA PHE A 163 10.88 6.00 -8.37
C PHE A 163 12.08 5.07 -8.28
N VAL A 164 11.83 3.77 -8.41
CA VAL A 164 12.84 2.71 -8.48
C VAL A 164 13.02 2.34 -9.94
N SER A 165 14.11 2.80 -10.55
CA SER A 165 14.24 2.81 -12.00
C SER A 165 15.40 1.97 -12.49
N ASP A 166 15.13 1.17 -13.52
CA ASP A 166 16.12 0.34 -14.18
C ASP A 166 17.09 1.18 -15.01
N PHE A 167 18.38 1.03 -14.73
CA PHE A 167 19.51 1.67 -15.40
C PHE A 167 20.48 0.60 -15.94
N SER A 168 19.99 -0.61 -16.17
CA SER A 168 20.73 -1.67 -16.87
C SER A 168 20.94 -1.34 -18.35
N GLY A 169 21.92 -1.98 -18.99
CA GLY A 169 22.31 -1.69 -20.36
C GLY A 169 21.20 -1.88 -21.41
N SER A 170 20.19 -2.71 -21.15
CA SER A 170 19.02 -2.87 -22.04
C SER A 170 18.20 -1.59 -22.15
N MET A 171 18.24 -0.73 -21.15
CA MET A 171 17.56 0.57 -21.18
C MET A 171 18.19 1.55 -22.19
N ASP A 172 19.37 1.26 -22.73
CA ASP A 172 19.95 2.03 -23.84
C ASP A 172 19.36 1.63 -25.21
N ASP A 173 18.57 0.55 -25.26
CA ASP A 173 17.90 0.10 -26.47
C ASP A 173 16.78 1.07 -26.87
N ARG A 174 16.50 1.07 -28.17
CA ARG A 174 15.44 1.87 -28.74
C ARG A 174 14.11 1.14 -28.67
N TRP A 175 13.05 1.86 -28.34
CA TRP A 175 11.70 1.32 -28.22
C TRP A 175 10.66 2.23 -28.91
N GLY A 176 9.44 1.71 -29.06
CA GLY A 176 8.32 2.43 -29.67
C GLY A 176 8.49 2.81 -31.15
N SER A 177 7.60 3.66 -31.64
CA SER A 177 7.62 4.15 -33.04
C SER A 177 8.64 5.28 -33.27
N SER A 178 9.02 6.01 -32.21
CA SER A 178 9.88 7.20 -32.25
C SER A 178 11.39 6.89 -32.30
N ARG A 179 11.80 5.63 -32.08
CA ARG A 179 13.22 5.19 -32.00
C ARG A 179 14.05 5.90 -30.92
N HIS A 180 13.40 6.46 -29.90
CA HIS A 180 14.07 7.01 -28.73
C HIS A 180 14.63 5.88 -27.86
N LYS A 181 15.62 6.19 -27.02
CA LYS A 181 16.16 5.25 -26.03
C LYS A 181 15.20 5.16 -24.85
N LYS A 182 14.95 3.96 -24.34
CA LYS A 182 14.08 3.73 -23.16
C LYS A 182 14.48 4.60 -21.97
N ILE A 183 15.78 4.69 -21.69
CA ILE A 183 16.30 5.49 -20.58
C ILE A 183 16.02 6.99 -20.74
N ASP A 184 16.08 7.52 -21.96
CA ASP A 184 15.86 8.95 -22.21
C ASP A 184 14.38 9.29 -21.99
N ASP A 185 13.48 8.47 -22.52
CA ASP A 185 12.03 8.63 -22.32
C ASP A 185 11.64 8.43 -20.84
N LEU A 186 12.25 7.48 -20.13
CA LEU A 186 12.04 7.30 -18.68
C LEU A 186 12.43 8.56 -17.89
N LYS A 187 13.60 9.13 -18.18
CA LYS A 187 14.06 10.36 -17.52
C LYS A 187 13.12 11.52 -17.82
N THR A 188 12.64 11.64 -19.05
CA THR A 188 11.65 12.67 -19.44
C THR A 188 10.32 12.48 -18.72
N ALA A 189 9.81 11.25 -18.61
CA ALA A 189 8.58 10.98 -17.87
C ALA A 189 8.71 11.41 -16.40
N ILE A 190 9.80 11.00 -15.73
CA ILE A 190 10.05 11.34 -14.33
C ILE A 190 10.17 12.85 -14.12
N ASP A 191 10.82 13.58 -15.03
CA ASP A 191 10.93 15.04 -14.98
C ASP A 191 9.55 15.72 -15.10
N GLN A 192 8.72 15.28 -16.06
CA GLN A 192 7.37 15.81 -16.24
C GLN A 192 6.47 15.50 -15.04
N ILE A 193 6.55 14.30 -14.49
CA ILE A 193 5.72 13.92 -13.34
C ILE A 193 6.19 14.64 -12.08
N SER A 194 7.50 14.77 -11.89
CA SER A 194 8.06 15.49 -10.74
C SER A 194 7.69 16.97 -10.77
N SER A 195 7.65 17.61 -11.94
CA SER A 195 7.21 19.01 -12.07
C SER A 195 5.70 19.20 -11.89
N LYS A 196 4.88 18.14 -12.02
CA LYS A 196 3.46 18.17 -11.65
C LYS A 196 3.23 17.99 -10.15
N ILE A 197 4.10 17.22 -9.48
CA ILE A 197 3.96 16.87 -8.05
C ILE A 197 4.62 17.91 -7.14
N LEU A 198 5.81 18.39 -7.51
CA LEU A 198 6.61 19.31 -6.71
C LEU A 198 6.30 20.75 -7.09
N CYS A 199 6.53 21.64 -6.12
CA CYS A 199 6.43 23.08 -6.30
C CYS A 199 7.52 23.61 -7.26
N THR A 200 7.15 24.32 -8.31
CA THR A 200 8.10 24.92 -9.27
C THR A 200 8.47 26.36 -8.94
N SER A 201 7.57 27.11 -8.28
CA SER A 201 7.78 28.48 -7.84
C SER A 201 7.17 28.70 -6.45
N THR A 202 7.86 29.48 -5.63
CA THR A 202 7.48 29.77 -4.25
C THR A 202 7.39 31.27 -4.03
N ASP A 203 6.37 31.74 -3.32
CA ASP A 203 6.25 33.11 -2.82
C ASP A 203 6.21 33.12 -1.28
N LEU A 204 6.40 34.30 -0.68
CA LEU A 204 6.29 34.51 0.75
C LEU A 204 4.97 35.19 1.06
N GLU A 205 4.10 34.48 1.76
CA GLU A 205 2.84 35.02 2.27
C GLU A 205 2.88 35.20 3.78
N TYR A 206 2.18 36.22 4.27
CA TYR A 206 2.06 36.48 5.69
C TYR A 206 0.82 35.76 6.25
N VAL A 207 1.04 34.61 6.89
CA VAL A 207 0.00 33.71 7.39
C VAL A 207 0.18 33.50 8.90
N ASP A 208 -0.87 33.71 9.68
CA ASP A 208 -0.87 33.57 11.16
C ASP A 208 0.18 34.40 11.92
N GLY A 209 0.62 35.53 11.35
CA GLY A 209 1.58 36.42 12.02
C GLY A 209 3.05 36.14 11.68
N GLU A 210 3.33 35.16 10.82
CA GLU A 210 4.66 34.82 10.33
C GLU A 210 4.71 34.79 8.80
N TRP A 211 5.88 35.04 8.23
CA TRP A 211 6.10 34.85 6.79
C TRP A 211 6.31 33.35 6.52
N LYS A 212 5.41 32.75 5.75
CA LYS A 212 5.47 31.35 5.32
C LYS A 212 5.72 31.28 3.82
N GLU A 213 6.55 30.32 3.43
CA GLU A 213 6.72 29.98 2.02
C GLU A 213 5.44 29.28 1.54
N VAL A 214 4.92 29.70 0.39
CA VAL A 214 3.74 29.12 -0.26
C VAL A 214 4.08 28.83 -1.72
N CYS A 215 3.45 27.81 -2.30
CA CYS A 215 3.60 27.57 -3.73
C CYS A 215 2.82 28.62 -4.54
N ASP A 216 3.52 29.28 -5.46
CA ASP A 216 2.97 30.31 -6.35
C ASP A 216 2.86 29.76 -7.77
N GLU A 217 1.79 28.99 -8.03
CA GLU A 217 1.49 28.42 -9.34
C GLU A 217 0.07 28.76 -9.81
N PRO A 218 -0.11 29.18 -11.09
CA PRO A 218 -1.43 29.46 -11.64
C PRO A 218 -2.19 28.16 -11.99
N GLY A 219 -3.22 27.81 -11.23
CA GLY A 219 -4.13 26.69 -11.50
C GLY A 219 -5.21 26.51 -10.41
N GLU A 220 -6.30 25.79 -10.71
CA GLU A 220 -7.18 25.23 -9.67
C GLU A 220 -6.39 24.13 -8.96
N ASP A 221 -5.59 24.53 -7.96
CA ASP A 221 -4.80 23.62 -7.14
C ASP A 221 -5.75 22.69 -6.39
N THR A 222 -5.84 21.45 -6.86
CA THR A 222 -6.59 20.37 -6.22
C THR A 222 -5.74 19.61 -5.21
N THR A 223 -4.43 19.90 -5.14
CA THR A 223 -3.44 19.27 -4.28
C THR A 223 -3.33 19.93 -2.91
N GLY A 224 -3.13 19.14 -1.85
CA GLY A 224 -2.54 19.63 -0.60
C GLY A 224 -1.19 20.31 -0.82
N ASP A 225 -0.70 21.05 0.18
CA ASP A 225 0.50 21.90 0.07
C ASP A 225 1.68 21.21 -0.66
N LYS A 226 1.95 21.60 -1.91
CA LYS A 226 3.00 20.99 -2.75
C LYS A 226 4.40 21.10 -2.12
N LEU A 227 4.61 22.03 -1.19
CA LEU A 227 5.88 22.14 -0.43
C LEU A 227 6.16 20.93 0.45
N LEU A 228 5.11 20.19 0.83
CA LEU A 228 5.20 19.00 1.66
C LEU A 228 5.30 17.70 0.83
N ASN A 229 5.16 17.78 -0.49
CA ASN A 229 5.37 16.64 -1.39
C ASN A 229 6.87 16.34 -1.50
N ARG A 230 7.24 15.06 -1.56
CA ARG A 230 8.63 14.64 -1.72
C ARG A 230 8.75 13.57 -2.79
N VAL A 231 9.77 13.73 -3.63
CA VAL A 231 10.14 12.77 -4.66
C VAL A 231 11.54 12.23 -4.35
N GLY A 232 11.70 10.92 -4.41
CA GLY A 232 12.98 10.23 -4.34
C GLY A 232 13.22 9.42 -5.62
N PHE A 233 14.48 9.13 -5.90
CA PHE A 233 14.88 8.44 -7.12
C PHE A 233 16.00 7.43 -6.84
N VAL A 234 15.74 6.16 -7.15
CA VAL A 234 16.65 5.03 -6.93
C VAL A 234 16.91 4.33 -8.25
N PRO A 235 17.97 4.74 -8.97
CA PRO A 235 18.45 4.01 -10.13
C PRO A 235 19.15 2.72 -9.68
N PHE A 236 18.87 1.61 -10.37
CA PHE A 236 19.49 0.32 -10.10
C PHE A 236 20.02 -0.32 -11.38
N ASN A 237 21.07 -1.11 -11.24
CA ASN A 237 21.46 -2.12 -12.22
C ASN A 237 21.59 -3.47 -11.49
N VAL A 238 22.73 -4.17 -11.54
CA VAL A 238 23.02 -5.28 -10.63
C VAL A 238 23.14 -4.86 -9.16
N ARG A 239 23.42 -3.57 -8.89
CA ARG A 239 23.52 -2.95 -7.57
C ARG A 239 23.07 -1.48 -7.64
N THR A 240 22.74 -0.87 -6.50
CA THR A 240 22.55 0.58 -6.43
C THR A 240 23.90 1.27 -6.19
N ARG A 241 24.00 2.57 -6.51
CA ARG A 241 25.25 3.33 -6.38
C ARG A 241 25.15 4.41 -5.32
N GLU A 242 26.14 4.40 -4.42
CA GLU A 242 26.29 5.39 -3.36
C GLU A 242 27.56 6.21 -3.60
N ILE A 243 27.42 7.53 -3.58
CA ILE A 243 28.55 8.46 -3.72
C ILE A 243 29.20 8.63 -2.35
N VAL A 244 30.47 8.27 -2.26
CA VAL A 244 31.29 8.42 -1.05
C VAL A 244 32.22 9.63 -1.17
N SER A 245 32.87 9.98 -0.05
CA SER A 245 33.78 11.14 0.03
C SER A 245 34.81 11.17 -1.12
N GLY A 246 35.03 12.36 -1.67
CA GLY A 246 35.94 12.58 -2.81
C GLY A 246 35.35 12.23 -4.17
N GLY A 247 34.02 12.10 -4.30
CA GLY A 247 33.34 11.88 -5.59
C GLY A 247 33.51 10.48 -6.17
N ARG A 248 33.90 9.51 -5.33
CA ARG A 248 33.97 8.09 -5.70
C ARG A 248 32.58 7.47 -5.57
N ALA A 249 32.25 6.50 -6.41
CA ALA A 249 31.03 5.73 -6.29
C ALA A 249 31.33 4.28 -5.89
N ASN A 250 30.49 3.75 -5.01
CA ASN A 250 30.47 2.34 -4.64
C ASN A 250 29.21 1.69 -5.20
N ALA A 251 29.36 0.51 -5.80
CA ALA A 251 28.25 -0.39 -6.09
C ALA A 251 27.89 -1.16 -4.81
N THR A 252 26.67 -0.97 -4.33
CA THR A 252 26.23 -1.45 -3.01
C THR A 252 25.07 -2.44 -3.11
N SER A 253 25.09 -3.43 -2.23
CA SER A 253 24.06 -4.45 -2.08
C SER A 253 23.38 -4.33 -0.73
N GLN A 254 22.05 -4.41 -0.69
CA GLN A 254 21.27 -4.35 0.54
C GLN A 254 20.96 -5.74 1.13
N LEU A 255 21.53 -6.80 0.55
CA LEU A 255 21.35 -8.19 0.96
C LEU A 255 22.18 -8.57 2.19
N SER A 256 21.73 -9.64 2.85
CA SER A 256 22.45 -10.35 3.90
C SER A 256 22.93 -11.71 3.39
N TYR A 257 24.10 -12.16 3.83
CA TYR A 257 24.73 -13.39 3.32
C TYR A 257 24.97 -14.43 4.42
N LYS A 258 24.88 -15.71 4.04
CA LYS A 258 25.08 -16.86 4.93
C LYS A 258 26.52 -16.92 5.41
N HIS A 259 26.70 -17.04 6.72
CA HIS A 259 28.02 -17.14 7.33
C HIS A 259 28.71 -18.50 7.07
N ASN A 260 27.99 -19.62 7.25
CA ASN A 260 28.58 -20.97 7.19
C ASN A 260 28.23 -21.75 5.90
N TYR A 261 28.18 -21.08 4.74
CA TYR A 261 27.86 -21.75 3.48
C TYR A 261 29.12 -22.32 2.81
N LYS A 262 29.13 -23.63 2.53
CA LYS A 262 30.27 -24.38 1.97
C LYS A 262 31.61 -24.09 2.68
N PRO A 263 31.77 -24.43 3.98
CA PRO A 263 33.02 -24.22 4.70
C PRO A 263 34.19 -25.07 4.17
N ASN A 264 33.87 -26.16 3.44
CA ASN A 264 34.84 -27.02 2.77
C ASN A 264 35.59 -26.33 1.61
N VAL A 265 35.02 -25.27 1.01
CA VAL A 265 35.67 -24.51 -0.08
C VAL A 265 36.74 -23.57 0.48
N SER A 266 36.42 -22.89 1.57
CA SER A 266 37.31 -21.92 2.23
C SER A 266 36.87 -21.75 3.68
N PRO A 267 37.82 -21.62 4.64
CA PRO A 267 37.49 -21.28 6.02
C PRO A 267 36.89 -19.88 6.17
N TYR A 268 37.05 -19.01 5.16
CA TYR A 268 36.44 -17.69 5.12
C TYR A 268 35.03 -17.76 4.52
N SER A 269 34.09 -17.07 5.17
CA SER A 269 32.72 -16.86 4.71
C SER A 269 32.64 -15.80 3.60
N TYR A 270 31.45 -15.60 3.04
CA TYR A 270 31.20 -14.48 2.12
C TYR A 270 31.50 -13.13 2.78
N ASN A 271 31.09 -12.97 4.05
CA ASN A 271 31.21 -11.72 4.77
C ASN A 271 32.66 -11.35 5.12
N ASP A 272 33.58 -12.32 5.09
CA ASP A 272 35.01 -12.09 5.33
C ASP A 272 35.73 -11.58 4.07
N VAL A 273 35.13 -11.73 2.88
CA VAL A 273 35.74 -11.31 1.61
C VAL A 273 35.73 -9.80 1.49
N ASN A 274 36.91 -9.22 1.25
CA ASN A 274 37.03 -7.82 0.87
C ASN A 274 36.76 -7.63 -0.63
N TRP A 275 35.49 -7.56 -1.02
CA TRP A 275 35.10 -7.40 -2.43
C TRP A 275 35.71 -6.17 -3.08
N ASP A 276 35.84 -5.08 -2.32
CA ASP A 276 36.51 -3.88 -2.77
C ASP A 276 37.96 -4.18 -3.19
N TYR A 277 38.75 -4.89 -2.38
CA TYR A 277 40.13 -5.25 -2.76
C TYR A 277 40.20 -6.18 -3.97
N TRP A 278 39.30 -7.17 -4.05
CA TRP A 278 39.33 -8.17 -5.11
C TRP A 278 38.78 -7.67 -6.45
N ARG A 279 38.04 -6.57 -6.47
CA ARG A 279 37.46 -6.00 -7.69
C ARG A 279 38.48 -5.68 -8.77
N ALA A 280 39.71 -5.32 -8.37
CA ALA A 280 40.78 -4.88 -9.27
C ALA A 280 41.56 -6.04 -9.92
N TYR A 281 41.20 -7.28 -9.60
CA TYR A 281 41.79 -8.47 -10.20
C TYR A 281 40.84 -9.03 -11.24
N SER A 282 41.37 -9.42 -12.39
CA SER A 282 40.61 -10.15 -13.39
C SER A 282 40.20 -11.54 -12.88
N GLN A 283 39.15 -12.10 -13.49
CA GLN A 283 38.71 -13.47 -13.22
C GLN A 283 39.87 -14.49 -13.30
N ASN A 284 40.74 -14.36 -14.31
CA ASN A 284 41.88 -15.24 -14.52
C ASN A 284 42.91 -15.16 -13.39
N GLU A 285 43.16 -13.97 -12.84
CA GLU A 285 44.07 -13.80 -11.72
C GLU A 285 43.51 -14.43 -10.44
N VAL A 286 42.22 -14.24 -10.18
CA VAL A 286 41.53 -14.88 -9.05
C VAL A 286 41.57 -16.41 -9.20
N LEU A 287 41.32 -16.92 -10.40
CA LEU A 287 41.39 -18.35 -10.70
C LEU A 287 42.78 -18.94 -10.49
N ASN A 288 43.80 -18.28 -11.02
CA ASN A 288 45.19 -18.70 -10.89
C ASN A 288 45.59 -18.69 -9.42
N CYS A 289 45.24 -17.66 -8.65
CA CYS A 289 45.48 -17.62 -7.21
C CYS A 289 44.73 -18.74 -6.46
N ALA A 290 43.45 -18.98 -6.77
CA ALA A 290 42.66 -20.03 -6.12
C ALA A 290 43.25 -21.43 -6.32
N ASN A 291 43.76 -21.71 -7.52
CA ASN A 291 44.36 -23.00 -7.89
C ASN A 291 45.83 -23.12 -7.42
N TRP A 292 46.60 -22.03 -7.51
CA TRP A 292 48.06 -22.02 -7.32
C TRP A 292 48.49 -20.86 -6.43
N GLN A 293 48.94 -21.18 -5.20
CA GLN A 293 49.33 -20.18 -4.20
C GLN A 293 50.43 -19.23 -4.69
N SER A 294 51.30 -19.65 -5.62
CA SER A 294 52.37 -18.84 -6.18
C SER A 294 51.89 -17.58 -6.89
N TYR A 295 50.69 -17.63 -7.50
CA TYR A 295 50.05 -16.53 -8.23
C TYR A 295 49.26 -15.59 -7.34
N CYS A 296 49.14 -15.88 -6.04
CA CYS A 296 48.43 -15.01 -5.12
C CYS A 296 49.25 -13.79 -4.69
N PRO A 297 48.59 -12.64 -4.49
CA PRO A 297 49.20 -11.51 -3.81
C PRO A 297 49.53 -11.85 -2.35
N SER A 298 50.49 -11.15 -1.75
CA SER A 298 50.83 -11.34 -0.33
C SER A 298 49.72 -10.80 0.59
N PRO A 299 49.38 -11.50 1.70
CA PRO A 299 49.88 -12.80 2.14
C PRO A 299 49.30 -13.97 1.32
N LYS A 300 50.19 -14.76 0.69
CA LYS A 300 49.80 -15.74 -0.33
C LYS A 300 48.85 -16.83 0.19
N SER A 301 49.07 -17.31 1.42
CA SER A 301 48.28 -18.41 2.00
C SER A 301 46.82 -18.01 2.21
N ASP A 302 46.56 -16.83 2.78
CA ASP A 302 45.20 -16.39 3.07
C ASP A 302 44.51 -15.87 1.82
N ASN A 303 45.23 -15.16 0.95
CA ASN A 303 44.68 -14.73 -0.33
C ASN A 303 44.30 -15.90 -1.24
N GLN A 304 45.01 -17.04 -1.18
CA GLN A 304 44.55 -18.26 -1.84
C GLN A 304 43.19 -18.74 -1.32
N LYS A 305 42.97 -18.70 0.00
CA LYS A 305 41.70 -19.13 0.63
C LYS A 305 40.56 -18.15 0.28
N TYR A 306 40.83 -16.85 0.24
CA TYR A 306 39.85 -15.85 -0.24
C TYR A 306 39.54 -16.06 -1.72
N ALA A 307 40.56 -16.25 -2.58
CA ALA A 307 40.38 -16.51 -3.99
C ALA A 307 39.56 -17.78 -4.25
N LYS A 308 39.72 -18.84 -3.45
CA LYS A 308 38.86 -20.04 -3.50
C LYS A 308 37.39 -19.72 -3.22
N ARG A 309 37.12 -18.88 -2.21
CA ARG A 309 35.75 -18.42 -1.90
C ARG A 309 35.17 -17.60 -3.05
N ILE A 310 35.93 -16.62 -3.54
CA ILE A 310 35.51 -15.74 -4.64
C ILE A 310 35.23 -16.54 -5.90
N LYS A 311 36.13 -17.47 -6.25
CA LYS A 311 35.95 -18.40 -7.36
C LYS A 311 34.62 -19.16 -7.23
N ASP A 312 34.28 -19.71 -6.06
CA ASP A 312 33.01 -20.42 -5.89
C ASP A 312 31.78 -19.49 -5.98
N VAL A 313 31.91 -18.20 -5.63
CA VAL A 313 30.84 -17.20 -5.81
C VAL A 313 30.66 -16.85 -7.28
N ILE A 314 31.71 -16.36 -7.96
CA ILE A 314 31.61 -15.81 -9.32
C ILE A 314 31.38 -16.89 -10.39
N TYR A 315 31.61 -18.17 -10.10
CA TYR A 315 31.34 -19.28 -11.02
C TYR A 315 29.90 -19.81 -10.95
N LEU A 316 29.12 -19.36 -9.97
CA LEU A 316 27.70 -19.70 -9.91
C LEU A 316 26.87 -18.92 -10.93
N ASP A 317 27.48 -17.92 -11.57
CA ASP A 317 26.80 -17.03 -12.50
C ASP A 317 27.71 -16.60 -13.66
N ASN A 318 27.16 -16.52 -14.87
CA ASN A 318 27.93 -16.18 -16.08
C ASN A 318 28.30 -14.67 -16.16
N TYR A 319 27.66 -13.82 -15.36
CA TYR A 319 27.88 -12.37 -15.28
C TYR A 319 28.82 -12.00 -14.12
N HIS A 320 29.50 -12.99 -13.54
CA HIS A 320 30.52 -12.83 -12.50
C HIS A 320 30.11 -11.91 -11.35
N VAL A 321 28.82 -11.80 -11.02
CA VAL A 321 28.31 -10.88 -9.99
C VAL A 321 28.68 -11.35 -8.58
N ALA A 322 28.73 -10.41 -7.63
CA ALA A 322 28.91 -10.72 -6.22
C ALA A 322 27.64 -11.29 -5.58
N ASP A 323 26.46 -10.80 -5.98
CA ASP A 323 25.16 -11.23 -5.43
C ASP A 323 24.68 -12.51 -6.11
N VAL A 324 24.85 -13.66 -5.45
CA VAL A 324 24.44 -14.98 -5.95
C VAL A 324 23.49 -15.69 -4.98
N TYR A 325 22.39 -16.21 -5.51
CA TYR A 325 21.27 -16.77 -4.74
C TYR A 325 21.68 -17.71 -3.60
N ASN A 326 22.60 -18.64 -3.87
CA ASN A 326 23.01 -19.66 -2.91
C ASN A 326 23.70 -19.08 -1.67
N TYR A 327 24.42 -17.97 -1.81
CA TYR A 327 25.14 -17.30 -0.72
C TYR A 327 24.26 -16.31 0.04
N VAL A 328 23.18 -15.84 -0.57
CA VAL A 328 22.24 -14.90 0.04
C VAL A 328 21.41 -15.61 1.10
N ASP A 329 21.31 -14.98 2.27
CA ASP A 329 20.37 -15.34 3.32
C ASP A 329 19.11 -14.51 3.12
N LEU A 330 18.16 -15.05 2.36
CA LEU A 330 16.95 -14.35 1.96
C LEU A 330 16.09 -13.98 3.18
N SER A 331 16.02 -14.85 4.20
CA SER A 331 15.24 -14.58 5.41
C SER A 331 15.85 -13.45 6.23
N THR A 332 17.16 -13.47 6.45
CA THR A 332 17.86 -12.36 7.13
C THR A 332 17.83 -11.08 6.30
N SER A 333 17.85 -11.19 4.96
CA SER A 333 17.76 -10.02 4.07
C SER A 333 16.43 -9.29 4.21
N VAL A 334 15.30 -10.03 4.22
CA VAL A 334 13.96 -9.45 4.48
C VAL A 334 13.88 -8.86 5.89
N ALA A 335 14.32 -9.61 6.91
CA ALA A 335 14.27 -9.16 8.30
C ALA A 335 15.07 -7.87 8.57
N THR A 336 16.13 -7.63 7.79
CA THR A 336 17.02 -6.47 7.93
C THR A 336 16.91 -5.50 6.74
N MET A 337 15.82 -5.55 5.97
CA MET A 337 15.71 -4.80 4.72
C MET A 337 15.79 -3.28 4.91
N PHE A 338 15.36 -2.76 6.06
CA PHE A 338 15.44 -1.33 6.41
C PHE A 338 16.77 -0.91 7.05
N THR A 339 17.71 -1.83 7.26
CA THR A 339 19.07 -1.50 7.66
C THR A 339 19.92 -1.20 6.42
N ASP A 340 20.42 0.03 6.30
CA ASP A 340 21.33 0.42 5.22
C ASP A 340 22.68 -0.29 5.36
N LYS A 341 22.99 -1.15 4.39
CA LYS A 341 24.22 -1.96 4.35
C LYS A 341 25.28 -1.38 3.42
N SER A 342 25.04 -0.21 2.82
CA SER A 342 25.96 0.42 1.86
C SER A 342 27.36 0.66 2.41
N GLY A 343 27.49 0.89 3.72
CA GLY A 343 28.77 1.07 4.42
C GLY A 343 29.45 -0.23 4.88
N LEU A 344 28.79 -1.38 4.77
CA LEU A 344 29.35 -2.66 5.23
C LEU A 344 30.34 -3.20 4.20
N ARG A 345 31.57 -3.51 4.64
CA ARG A 345 32.64 -4.04 3.79
C ARG A 345 32.23 -5.20 2.86
N PRO A 346 31.43 -6.20 3.27
CA PRO A 346 31.01 -7.27 2.35
C PRO A 346 29.92 -6.87 1.34
N ASN A 347 29.33 -5.69 1.49
CA ASN A 347 28.18 -5.25 0.71
C ASN A 347 28.54 -4.25 -0.38
N PHE A 348 29.79 -3.77 -0.47
CA PHE A 348 30.19 -2.82 -1.49
C PHE A 348 31.52 -3.16 -2.16
N TYR A 349 31.69 -2.60 -3.36
CA TYR A 349 32.98 -2.40 -4.01
C TYR A 349 32.94 -1.10 -4.82
N GLY A 350 34.08 -0.41 -4.92
CA GLY A 350 34.19 0.80 -5.73
C GLY A 350 34.01 0.51 -7.22
N VAL A 351 33.31 1.35 -7.96
CA VAL A 351 33.10 1.10 -9.41
C VAL A 351 34.36 1.33 -10.24
N ASN A 352 35.22 2.27 -9.82
CA ASN A 352 36.46 2.58 -10.50
C ASN A 352 37.49 1.44 -10.32
N GLY A 353 38.12 1.04 -11.43
CA GLY A 353 39.13 -0.02 -11.47
C GLY A 353 38.55 -1.42 -11.21
N THR A 354 37.28 -1.64 -11.55
CA THR A 354 36.63 -2.95 -11.43
C THR A 354 36.87 -3.78 -12.69
N ASP A 355 37.64 -4.86 -12.54
CA ASP A 355 37.92 -5.85 -13.59
C ASP A 355 37.25 -7.20 -13.29
N LEU A 356 36.95 -7.50 -12.02
CA LEU A 356 36.35 -8.78 -11.61
C LEU A 356 34.89 -8.93 -12.05
N PHE A 357 34.12 -7.86 -11.95
CA PHE A 357 32.67 -7.86 -12.17
C PHE A 357 32.36 -7.26 -13.54
N ASN A 358 31.68 -7.99 -14.43
CA ASN A 358 31.39 -7.48 -15.78
C ASN A 358 29.99 -6.85 -15.93
N ALA A 359 29.06 -7.13 -15.00
CA ALA A 359 27.70 -6.59 -15.05
C ALA A 359 27.47 -5.35 -14.17
N HIS A 360 28.52 -4.81 -13.54
CA HIS A 360 28.41 -3.64 -12.63
C HIS A 360 28.09 -2.32 -13.34
N GLY A 361 28.13 -2.31 -14.68
CA GLY A 361 27.95 -1.13 -15.53
C GLY A 361 29.27 -0.38 -15.71
N SER A 362 29.20 0.95 -15.64
CA SER A 362 30.33 1.82 -15.95
C SER A 362 31.29 2.00 -14.78
N SER A 363 32.59 2.00 -15.05
CA SER A 363 33.63 2.38 -14.07
C SER A 363 33.62 3.88 -13.71
N SER A 364 32.75 4.68 -14.33
CA SER A 364 32.56 6.09 -13.98
C SER A 364 31.68 6.26 -12.75
N SER A 365 32.13 7.09 -11.80
CA SER A 365 31.32 7.47 -10.62
C SER A 365 30.06 8.24 -10.97
N THR A 366 29.96 8.82 -12.17
CA THR A 366 28.86 9.70 -12.57
C THR A 366 27.72 8.99 -13.29
N GLN A 367 27.79 7.66 -13.46
CA GLN A 367 26.77 6.90 -14.21
C GLN A 367 25.35 7.16 -13.68
N PHE A 368 25.15 6.93 -12.38
CA PHE A 368 23.92 7.24 -11.68
C PHE A 368 24.18 7.31 -10.17
N LYS A 369 23.26 7.94 -9.44
CA LYS A 369 23.29 8.02 -7.98
C LYS A 369 21.88 8.02 -7.42
N ASN A 370 21.71 7.52 -6.19
CA ASN A 370 20.46 7.64 -5.46
C ASN A 370 20.19 9.10 -5.08
N ILE A 371 18.94 9.52 -5.19
CA ILE A 371 18.43 10.81 -4.72
C ILE A 371 17.45 10.54 -3.61
N ARG A 372 17.72 11.12 -2.44
CA ARG A 372 16.84 11.03 -1.26
C ARG A 372 15.54 11.77 -1.52
N LEU A 373 14.54 11.53 -0.68
CA LEU A 373 13.28 12.30 -0.72
C LEU A 373 13.59 13.80 -0.63
N SER A 374 13.21 14.54 -1.67
CA SER A 374 13.34 16.00 -1.73
C SER A 374 12.02 16.63 -2.18
N ASN A 375 11.73 17.81 -1.65
CA ASN A 375 10.63 18.67 -2.09
C ASN A 375 11.07 19.71 -3.14
N LYS A 376 12.32 19.69 -3.59
CA LYS A 376 12.87 20.65 -4.56
C LYS A 376 13.12 19.99 -5.90
N LEU A 377 12.52 20.54 -6.95
CA LEU A 377 12.74 20.06 -8.32
C LEU A 377 14.23 20.10 -8.73
N SER A 378 14.98 21.09 -8.23
CA SER A 378 16.41 21.24 -8.53
C SER A 378 17.29 20.11 -8.01
N ASP A 379 16.87 19.38 -6.97
CA ASP A 379 17.58 18.22 -6.45
C ASP A 379 17.47 17.01 -7.39
N LEU A 380 16.47 17.00 -8.28
CA LEU A 380 16.23 15.97 -9.29
C LEU A 380 16.97 16.24 -10.61
N ASN A 381 17.47 17.47 -10.85
CA ASN A 381 18.26 17.83 -12.03
C ASN A 381 19.36 16.82 -12.42
N PRO A 382 20.09 16.18 -11.48
CA PRO A 382 21.10 15.19 -11.82
C PRO A 382 20.59 14.01 -12.65
N ILE A 383 19.30 13.65 -12.57
CA ILE A 383 18.69 12.51 -13.28
C ILE A 383 18.93 12.63 -14.79
N SER A 384 18.78 13.83 -15.35
CA SER A 384 18.97 14.10 -16.79
C SER A 384 20.33 13.66 -17.32
N SER A 385 21.37 13.73 -16.49
CA SER A 385 22.76 13.39 -16.84
C SER A 385 23.13 11.92 -16.63
N MET A 386 22.25 11.14 -16.00
CA MET A 386 22.49 9.73 -15.71
C MET A 386 22.26 8.87 -16.95
N TRP A 387 22.96 7.73 -17.04
CA TRP A 387 22.85 6.81 -18.17
C TRP A 387 22.85 5.34 -17.75
N ALA A 388 22.23 4.53 -18.60
CA ALA A 388 22.04 3.11 -18.44
C ALA A 388 23.32 2.31 -18.80
N ASP A 389 23.73 1.36 -17.95
CA ASP A 389 24.81 0.39 -18.20
C ASP A 389 24.81 -0.70 -17.11
N GLY A 390 25.17 -1.93 -17.47
CA GLY A 390 25.27 -3.10 -16.57
C GLY A 390 24.10 -4.07 -16.68
N GLY A 391 24.02 -5.02 -15.75
CA GLY A 391 22.90 -5.98 -15.67
C GLY A 391 21.72 -5.46 -14.85
N THR A 392 20.69 -6.29 -14.68
CA THR A 392 19.40 -5.93 -14.08
C THR A 392 19.18 -6.70 -12.78
N ALA A 393 19.00 -6.01 -11.66
CA ALA A 393 18.64 -6.62 -10.36
C ALA A 393 17.64 -5.72 -9.62
N ALA A 394 16.36 -5.85 -9.99
CA ALA A 394 15.29 -5.02 -9.46
C ALA A 394 15.16 -5.10 -7.93
N PHE A 395 15.51 -6.25 -7.31
CA PHE A 395 15.49 -6.37 -5.85
C PHE A 395 16.40 -5.35 -5.14
N GLN A 396 17.53 -4.96 -5.73
CA GLN A 396 18.41 -3.94 -5.12
C GLN A 396 17.74 -2.57 -5.11
N GLY A 397 17.08 -2.23 -6.22
CA GLY A 397 16.27 -1.03 -6.34
C GLY A 397 15.12 -1.01 -5.33
N ILE A 398 14.38 -2.11 -5.20
CA ILE A 398 13.23 -2.22 -4.28
C ILE A 398 13.69 -2.09 -2.82
N LEU A 399 14.75 -2.80 -2.43
CA LEU A 399 15.30 -2.74 -1.07
C LEU A 399 15.76 -1.31 -0.74
N ARG A 400 16.51 -0.66 -1.64
CA ARG A 400 17.01 0.70 -1.41
C ARG A 400 15.91 1.75 -1.50
N GLY A 401 14.96 1.61 -2.42
CA GLY A 401 13.80 2.49 -2.55
C GLY A 401 12.92 2.45 -1.31
N SER A 402 12.69 1.26 -0.75
CA SER A 402 11.97 1.10 0.52
C SER A 402 12.69 1.80 1.67
N GLN A 403 14.01 1.68 1.76
CA GLN A 403 14.81 2.41 2.76
C GLN A 403 14.67 3.93 2.60
N ILE A 404 14.81 4.46 1.38
CA ILE A 404 14.69 5.91 1.14
C ILE A 404 13.28 6.42 1.46
N LEU A 405 12.25 5.63 1.16
CA LEU A 405 10.87 5.99 1.50
C LEU A 405 10.63 5.97 3.02
N LYS A 406 11.19 4.98 3.73
CA LYS A 406 11.11 4.90 5.20
C LYS A 406 11.90 6.01 5.89
N ASP A 407 13.01 6.46 5.31
CA ASP A 407 13.78 7.61 5.81
C ASP A 407 12.97 8.92 5.78
N GLY A 408 11.83 8.94 5.07
CA GLY A 408 10.87 10.06 5.11
C GLY A 408 10.04 10.14 6.38
N ASP A 409 10.01 9.09 7.19
CA ASP A 409 9.33 9.04 8.49
C ASP A 409 10.06 9.94 9.50
N PRO A 410 9.41 10.98 10.05
CA PRO A 410 10.06 11.88 11.00
C PRO A 410 10.47 11.15 12.29
N ASN A 411 9.89 9.97 12.59
CA ASN A 411 10.07 9.26 13.87
C ASN A 411 9.83 10.20 15.07
N SER A 412 8.84 11.09 14.94
CA SER A 412 8.58 12.12 15.93
C SER A 412 7.82 11.53 17.11
N SER A 413 8.15 12.00 18.31
CA SER A 413 7.33 11.73 19.50
C SER A 413 6.08 12.60 19.57
N ASP A 414 5.94 13.56 18.65
CA ASP A 414 4.76 14.40 18.51
C ASP A 414 3.68 13.66 17.72
N ASP A 415 2.54 13.42 18.36
CA ASP A 415 1.39 12.73 17.76
C ASP A 415 0.84 13.48 16.54
N GLU A 416 0.90 14.82 16.51
CA GLU A 416 0.39 15.61 15.39
C GLU A 416 1.30 15.48 14.16
N GLU A 417 2.62 15.57 14.35
CA GLU A 417 3.61 15.40 13.28
C GLU A 417 3.58 13.98 12.71
N GLN A 418 3.50 12.96 13.58
CA GLN A 418 3.41 11.57 13.16
C GLN A 418 2.09 11.26 12.46
N GLN A 419 0.96 11.82 12.93
CA GLN A 419 -0.33 11.70 12.24
C GLN A 419 -0.33 12.39 10.88
N ALA A 420 0.33 13.55 10.75
CA ALA A 420 0.50 14.22 9.47
C ALA A 420 1.30 13.34 8.49
N TYR A 421 2.39 12.71 8.92
CA TYR A 421 3.12 11.73 8.11
C TYR A 421 2.28 10.50 7.76
N ASN A 422 1.53 9.97 8.72
CA ASN A 422 0.68 8.78 8.51
C ASN A 422 -0.41 9.04 7.46
N LYS A 423 -0.92 10.28 7.36
CA LYS A 423 -1.88 10.70 6.33
C LYS A 423 -1.27 10.89 4.94
N LYS A 424 0.06 11.05 4.83
CA LYS A 424 0.72 11.16 3.52
C LYS A 424 0.53 9.88 2.71
N ILE A 425 0.29 10.07 1.41
CA ILE A 425 0.28 8.99 0.43
C ILE A 425 1.74 8.57 0.22
N LYS A 426 2.03 7.26 0.32
CA LYS A 426 3.39 6.73 0.23
C LYS A 426 3.45 5.75 -0.93
N MET A 427 4.29 6.02 -1.92
CA MET A 427 4.32 5.26 -3.17
C MET A 427 5.73 4.81 -3.52
N LEU A 428 5.85 3.53 -3.90
CA LEU A 428 7.05 2.96 -4.51
C LEU A 428 6.69 2.54 -5.94
N LEU A 429 7.19 3.27 -6.93
CA LEU A 429 6.96 2.96 -8.34
C LEU A 429 8.20 2.31 -8.95
N ILE A 430 8.08 1.06 -9.37
CA ILE A 430 9.17 0.26 -9.92
C ILE A 430 9.06 0.29 -11.46
N LEU A 431 10.09 0.76 -12.15
CA LEU A 431 10.13 0.89 -13.61
C LEU A 431 11.28 0.04 -14.15
N SER A 432 10.98 -0.96 -14.99
CA SER A 432 11.99 -1.87 -15.53
C SER A 432 11.65 -2.36 -16.94
N ASP A 433 12.68 -2.58 -17.77
CA ASP A 433 12.53 -3.03 -19.17
C ASP A 433 12.90 -4.50 -19.39
N GLY A 434 13.13 -5.26 -18.34
CA GLY A 434 13.65 -6.62 -18.50
C GLY A 434 13.51 -7.51 -17.29
N GLN A 435 13.79 -8.79 -17.53
CA GLN A 435 14.01 -9.75 -16.46
C GLN A 435 15.36 -9.48 -15.77
N GLU A 436 15.49 -9.98 -14.55
CA GLU A 436 16.77 -9.95 -13.86
C GLU A 436 17.86 -10.60 -14.71
N SER A 437 18.96 -9.90 -14.87
CA SER A 437 20.14 -10.33 -15.63
C SER A 437 21.37 -10.05 -14.77
N PRO A 438 21.87 -11.04 -14.03
CA PRO A 438 21.51 -12.46 -14.10
C PRO A 438 20.16 -12.85 -13.47
N ASN A 439 19.47 -13.80 -14.10
CA ASN A 439 18.27 -14.42 -13.53
C ASN A 439 18.68 -15.44 -12.46
N ASN A 440 19.03 -14.93 -11.28
CA ASN A 440 19.47 -15.72 -10.14
C ASN A 440 18.31 -16.10 -9.20
N GLY A 441 17.09 -15.62 -9.45
CA GLY A 441 15.90 -15.90 -8.64
C GLY A 441 15.88 -15.23 -7.26
N ILE A 442 16.78 -14.27 -7.01
CA ILE A 442 16.84 -13.56 -5.71
C ILE A 442 15.57 -12.75 -5.48
N LEU A 443 15.07 -12.00 -6.48
CA LEU A 443 13.84 -11.22 -6.32
C LEU A 443 12.68 -12.12 -5.91
N LYS A 444 12.42 -13.19 -6.67
CA LYS A 444 11.38 -14.16 -6.31
C LYS A 444 11.61 -14.73 -4.91
N GLY A 445 12.84 -15.12 -4.58
CA GLY A 445 13.17 -15.69 -3.26
C GLY A 445 12.96 -14.74 -2.08
N LEU A 446 13.07 -13.42 -2.29
CA LEU A 446 12.77 -12.38 -1.31
C LEU A 446 11.26 -12.12 -1.21
N VAL A 447 10.58 -12.03 -2.35
CA VAL A 447 9.12 -11.81 -2.40
C VAL A 447 8.38 -13.00 -1.79
N ASP A 448 8.76 -14.24 -2.11
CA ASP A 448 8.23 -15.47 -1.50
C ASP A 448 8.43 -15.52 0.04
N ARG A 449 9.32 -14.68 0.59
CA ARG A 449 9.58 -14.54 2.03
C ARG A 449 8.94 -13.30 2.65
N GLY A 450 8.05 -12.62 1.92
CA GLY A 450 7.30 -11.48 2.41
C GLY A 450 8.08 -10.16 2.35
N MET A 451 8.99 -9.97 1.39
CA MET A 451 9.70 -8.67 1.25
C MET A 451 8.72 -7.49 1.09
N CYS A 452 7.70 -7.63 0.25
CA CYS A 452 6.76 -6.56 -0.04
C CYS A 452 5.73 -6.38 1.09
N ASP A 453 5.35 -7.47 1.75
CA ASP A 453 4.52 -7.41 2.97
C ASP A 453 5.26 -6.70 4.10
N LYS A 454 6.55 -7.02 4.30
CA LYS A 454 7.39 -6.35 5.29
C LYS A 454 7.54 -4.86 4.98
N ALA A 455 7.59 -4.48 3.71
CA ALA A 455 7.63 -3.08 3.32
C ALA A 455 6.34 -2.33 3.72
N ARG A 456 5.17 -2.95 3.52
CA ARG A 456 3.86 -2.39 3.91
C ARG A 456 3.65 -2.36 5.43
N GLU A 457 4.20 -3.32 6.17
CA GLU A 457 4.16 -3.31 7.63
C GLU A 457 4.93 -2.12 8.22
N GLU A 458 6.10 -1.82 7.66
CA GLU A 458 6.99 -0.75 8.17
C GLU A 458 6.66 0.64 7.61
N ILE A 459 5.97 0.70 6.47
CA ILE A 459 5.52 1.93 5.81
C ILE A 459 3.98 1.88 5.70
N PRO A 460 3.24 2.41 6.69
CA PRO A 460 1.78 2.35 6.70
C PRO A 460 1.17 3.06 5.49
N GLY A 461 0.30 2.35 4.77
CA GLY A 461 -0.37 2.85 3.57
C GLY A 461 0.51 2.85 2.31
N LEU A 462 1.61 2.08 2.30
CA LEU A 462 2.48 1.93 1.13
C LEU A 462 1.74 1.31 -0.06
N TYR A 463 1.70 2.07 -1.15
CA TYR A 463 1.30 1.58 -2.46
C TYR A 463 2.55 1.22 -3.28
N ILE A 464 2.54 0.04 -3.91
CA ILE A 464 3.62 -0.42 -4.79
C ILE A 464 3.02 -0.61 -6.18
N GLY A 465 3.53 0.13 -7.16
CA GLY A 465 3.16 -0.02 -8.57
C GLY A 465 4.35 -0.46 -9.41
N VAL A 466 4.12 -1.26 -10.45
CA VAL A 466 5.16 -1.74 -11.36
C VAL A 466 4.84 -1.36 -12.79
N ILE A 467 5.83 -0.82 -13.50
CA ILE A 467 5.72 -0.45 -14.90
C ILE A 467 6.77 -1.21 -15.72
N GLY A 468 6.30 -2.03 -16.66
CA GLY A 468 7.12 -2.74 -17.63
C GLY A 468 7.35 -1.90 -18.89
N ILE A 469 8.60 -1.50 -19.17
CA ILE A 469 8.97 -0.66 -20.32
C ILE A 469 9.38 -1.57 -21.49
N ASP A 470 8.52 -1.70 -22.51
CA ASP A 470 8.71 -2.69 -23.59
C ASP A 470 8.89 -4.13 -23.05
N PHE A 471 8.31 -4.39 -21.88
CA PHE A 471 8.51 -5.60 -21.10
C PHE A 471 7.23 -6.03 -20.44
N ARG A 472 6.99 -7.35 -20.44
CA ARG A 472 5.84 -7.95 -19.77
C ARG A 472 6.14 -8.17 -18.30
N ALA A 473 6.15 -7.09 -17.52
CA ALA A 473 6.26 -7.15 -16.07
C ALA A 473 5.06 -7.92 -15.49
N SER A 474 3.89 -7.81 -16.15
CA SER A 474 2.67 -8.54 -15.84
C SER A 474 2.80 -10.06 -15.87
N GLN A 475 3.87 -10.63 -16.44
CA GLN A 475 4.11 -12.07 -16.52
C GLN A 475 5.21 -12.56 -15.57
N GLN A 476 5.78 -11.68 -14.75
CA GLN A 476 6.84 -12.02 -13.79
C GLN A 476 6.25 -12.24 -12.40
N SER A 477 6.31 -13.48 -11.92
CA SER A 477 5.84 -13.82 -10.57
C SER A 477 6.44 -12.95 -9.46
N GLY A 478 7.71 -12.57 -9.56
CA GLY A 478 8.35 -11.68 -8.57
C GLY A 478 7.70 -10.28 -8.47
N PHE A 479 7.12 -9.76 -9.55
CA PHE A 479 6.40 -8.48 -9.52
C PHE A 479 4.92 -8.66 -9.17
N GLN A 480 4.28 -9.72 -9.69
CA GLN A 480 2.90 -10.09 -9.37
C GLN A 480 2.69 -10.27 -7.85
N ASP A 481 3.59 -11.01 -7.21
CA ASP A 481 3.48 -11.31 -5.78
C ASP A 481 3.86 -10.10 -4.89
N CYS A 482 4.34 -9.00 -5.48
CA CYS A 482 4.75 -7.80 -4.76
C CYS A 482 3.68 -6.69 -4.74
N VAL A 483 2.73 -6.67 -5.67
CA VAL A 483 1.65 -5.67 -5.74
C VAL A 483 0.37 -6.19 -5.07
N ILE A 484 -0.66 -5.34 -4.90
CA ILE A 484 -1.93 -5.75 -4.27
C ILE A 484 -2.85 -6.38 -5.32
N ASP A 485 -3.06 -5.70 -6.44
CA ASP A 485 -3.81 -6.22 -7.59
C ASP A 485 -2.91 -6.31 -8.83
N PRO A 486 -2.42 -7.51 -9.19
CA PRO A 486 -1.58 -7.71 -10.38
C PRO A 486 -2.21 -7.27 -11.70
N ASN A 487 -3.54 -7.17 -11.80
CA ASN A 487 -4.22 -6.75 -13.03
C ASN A 487 -4.29 -5.22 -13.16
N GLU A 488 -4.21 -4.50 -12.04
CA GLU A 488 -4.38 -3.05 -12.01
C GLU A 488 -3.12 -2.27 -11.64
N ASP A 489 -2.22 -2.87 -10.85
CA ASP A 489 -1.01 -2.25 -10.28
C ASP A 489 0.25 -2.57 -11.11
N ILE A 490 0.15 -3.48 -12.09
CA ILE A 490 1.22 -3.80 -13.04
C ILE A 490 0.77 -3.36 -14.43
N ILE A 491 1.53 -2.45 -15.03
CA ILE A 491 1.20 -1.88 -16.32
C ILE A 491 2.38 -2.05 -17.26
N ASP A 492 2.15 -2.67 -18.40
CA ASP A 492 3.15 -2.79 -19.46
C ASP A 492 2.93 -1.64 -20.46
N VAL A 493 3.99 -0.89 -20.78
CA VAL A 493 3.94 0.28 -21.65
C VAL A 493 4.87 0.10 -22.85
N SER A 494 4.52 0.75 -23.96
CA SER A 494 5.20 0.58 -25.26
C SER A 494 5.79 1.87 -25.82
N ASN A 495 5.47 3.02 -25.22
CA ASN A 495 5.91 4.34 -25.65
C ASN A 495 5.87 5.37 -24.50
N LEU A 496 6.45 6.55 -24.72
CA LEU A 496 6.56 7.63 -23.73
C LEU A 496 5.20 8.19 -23.28
N ASP A 497 4.28 8.45 -24.21
CA ASP A 497 2.99 9.06 -23.88
C ASP A 497 2.19 8.11 -22.97
N GLU A 498 2.19 6.82 -23.30
CA GLU A 498 1.63 5.75 -22.47
C GLU A 498 2.36 5.66 -21.12
N LEU A 499 3.69 5.76 -21.08
CA LEU A 499 4.45 5.75 -19.82
C LEU A 499 4.00 6.88 -18.88
N ILE A 500 3.84 8.10 -19.38
CA ILE A 500 3.40 9.24 -18.57
C ILE A 500 1.96 9.04 -18.09
N GLU A 501 1.04 8.70 -19.01
CA GLU A 501 -0.37 8.44 -18.68
C GLU A 501 -0.51 7.36 -17.60
N LYS A 502 0.27 6.28 -17.70
CA LYS A 502 0.19 5.14 -16.79
C LYS A 502 0.84 5.40 -15.44
N ILE A 503 1.90 6.21 -15.37
CA ILE A 503 2.40 6.66 -14.06
C ILE A 503 1.35 7.54 -13.38
N GLU A 504 0.71 8.45 -14.11
CA GLU A 504 -0.38 9.28 -13.56
C GLU A 504 -1.56 8.43 -13.10
N GLU A 505 -1.93 7.40 -13.87
CA GLU A 505 -2.97 6.44 -13.49
C GLU A 505 -2.61 5.70 -12.18
N LEU A 506 -1.36 5.28 -11.99
CA LEU A 506 -0.89 4.63 -10.77
C LEU A 506 -0.85 5.59 -9.57
N ILE A 507 -0.43 6.84 -9.77
CA ILE A 507 -0.49 7.89 -8.73
C ILE A 507 -1.94 8.14 -8.33
N ARG A 508 -2.83 8.21 -9.33
CA ARG A 508 -4.27 8.34 -9.11
C ARG A 508 -4.83 7.16 -8.33
N LYS A 509 -4.46 5.92 -8.66
CA LYS A 509 -4.88 4.70 -7.93
C LYS A 509 -4.33 4.66 -6.50
N GLY A 510 -3.03 4.89 -6.32
CA GLY A 510 -2.38 4.90 -5.01
C GLY A 510 -2.92 5.98 -4.06
N SER A 511 -3.50 7.06 -4.59
CA SER A 511 -4.17 8.12 -3.83
C SER A 511 -5.65 7.85 -3.51
N LYS A 512 -6.28 6.78 -4.02
CA LYS A 512 -7.71 6.47 -3.83
C LYS A 512 -8.11 6.13 -2.39
N THR A 513 -7.15 5.89 -1.50
CA THR A 513 -7.43 5.49 -0.11
C THR A 513 -8.05 6.60 0.75
N SER A 514 -7.93 7.87 0.36
CA SER A 514 -8.42 9.03 1.13
C SER A 514 -9.69 9.70 0.61
N GLY A 515 -10.48 9.01 -0.22
CA GLY A 515 -11.75 9.55 -0.74
C GLY A 515 -12.78 9.88 0.35
N ILE A 516 -13.60 10.91 0.14
CA ILE A 516 -14.69 11.26 1.05
C ILE A 516 -15.81 10.25 0.86
N THR A 517 -16.15 9.52 1.92
CA THR A 517 -17.30 8.62 1.94
C THR A 517 -18.53 9.37 2.39
N LYS A 518 -19.59 9.32 1.58
CA LYS A 518 -20.90 9.91 1.88
C LYS A 518 -21.97 8.81 1.87
N LEU A 519 -22.81 8.85 2.88
CA LEU A 519 -24.01 8.02 2.97
C LEU A 519 -25.14 8.64 2.14
N TYR A 520 -25.98 7.82 1.51
CA TYR A 520 -27.06 8.26 0.63
C TYR A 520 -28.39 7.55 0.91
#